data_AF-A0A925PNY9-F1
#
_entry.id   AF-A0A925PNY9-F1
#
_cell.length_a   1.000
_cell.length_b   1.000
_cell.length_c   1.000
_cell.angle_alpha   90.00
_cell.angle_beta   90.00
_cell.angle_gamma   90.00
#
_symmetry.space_group_name_H-M   'P 1'
#
loop_
_entity.id
_entity.type
_entity.pdbx_description
1 polymer ?
#
loop_
_entity_poly.entity_id
_entity_poly.type
_entity_poly.pdbx_seq_one_letter_code
_entity_poly.pdbx_strand_id
1 'polypeptide(L)'
;MKMQPIDLARVTTYPLADRSNKVSLQHDFAGDISAGMSVSALLGALPNQLGGESLNAVINAVVKARQNGKPVVIALGGHVIKCGLQPVLKKLIQADIITAVAMNGSATIHDYEISLIG
;
A
#
# COMPACT_ATOMS: atom_id res chain seq x y z
N MET A 1 -37.71 20.62 -12.77
CA MET A 1 -36.87 21.63 -13.45
C MET A 1 -36.13 20.94 -14.58
N LYS A 2 -36.31 21.32 -15.85
CA LYS A 2 -35.57 20.72 -16.98
C LYS A 2 -34.17 21.32 -17.02
N MET A 3 -33.13 20.51 -16.86
CA MET A 3 -31.75 20.95 -17.09
C MET A 3 -31.57 21.27 -18.57
N GLN A 4 -31.02 22.44 -18.88
CA GLN A 4 -30.63 22.80 -20.25
C GLN A 4 -29.20 22.34 -20.53
N PRO A 5 -28.87 21.96 -21.79
CA PRO A 5 -27.51 21.64 -22.19
C PRO A 5 -26.55 22.82 -21.98
N ILE A 6 -25.28 22.50 -21.67
CA ILE A 6 -24.24 23.52 -21.50
C ILE A 6 -23.89 24.15 -22.87
N ASP A 7 -23.76 25.48 -22.93
CA ASP A 7 -23.32 26.18 -24.13
C ASP A 7 -21.79 26.06 -24.28
N LEU A 8 -21.35 25.48 -25.39
CA LEU A 8 -19.94 25.23 -25.70
C LEU A 8 -19.35 26.24 -26.69
N ALA A 9 -20.07 27.30 -27.09
CA ALA A 9 -19.65 28.23 -28.14
C ALA A 9 -18.32 28.97 -27.86
N ARG A 10 -17.87 29.00 -26.60
CA ARG A 10 -16.60 29.62 -26.17
C ARG A 10 -15.50 28.61 -25.82
N VAL A 11 -15.73 27.32 -26.03
CA VAL A 11 -14.72 26.29 -25.76
C VAL A 11 -13.65 26.36 -26.85
N THR A 12 -12.40 26.50 -26.41
CA THR A 12 -11.23 26.37 -27.28
C THR A 12 -10.62 24.99 -27.09
N THR A 13 -10.34 24.30 -28.19
CA THR A 13 -9.70 22.98 -28.19
C THR A 13 -8.26 23.10 -28.66
N TYR A 14 -7.46 22.07 -28.35
CA TYR A 14 -6.09 21.96 -28.83
C TYR A 14 -5.81 20.49 -29.19
N PRO A 15 -4.84 20.20 -30.08
CA PRO A 15 -4.49 18.83 -30.43
C PRO A 15 -4.00 18.04 -29.21
N LEU A 16 -4.49 16.82 -29.03
CA LEU A 16 -4.08 15.96 -27.90
C LEU A 16 -2.57 15.67 -27.92
N ALA A 17 -1.96 15.60 -29.10
CA ALA A 17 -0.53 15.36 -29.27
C ALA A 17 0.36 16.46 -28.64
N ASP A 18 -0.16 17.68 -28.52
CA ASP A 18 0.57 18.82 -27.95
C ASP A 18 0.42 18.90 -26.42
N ARG A 19 -0.40 18.01 -25.83
CA ARG A 19 -0.65 17.99 -24.39
C ARG A 19 0.56 17.46 -23.64
N SER A 20 1.13 18.28 -22.76
CA SER A 20 2.04 17.78 -21.73
C SER A 20 1.26 16.90 -20.74
N ASN A 21 1.64 15.62 -20.67
CA ASN A 21 1.02 14.64 -19.79
C ASN A 21 1.86 14.47 -18.52
N LYS A 22 1.20 14.47 -17.36
CA LYS A 22 1.84 14.22 -16.07
C LYS A 22 2.15 12.74 -15.83
N VAL A 23 1.53 11.87 -16.62
CA VAL A 23 1.65 10.41 -16.49
C VAL A 23 2.39 9.88 -17.72
N SER A 24 3.42 9.10 -17.48
CA SER A 24 4.26 8.43 -18.44
C SER A 24 3.88 6.94 -18.55
N LEU A 25 3.62 6.48 -19.77
CA LEU A 25 3.33 5.07 -20.03
C LEU A 25 4.51 4.15 -19.65
N GLN A 26 5.74 4.64 -19.77
CA GLN A 26 6.93 3.82 -19.50
C GLN A 26 7.23 3.66 -18.01
N HIS A 27 6.82 4.62 -17.17
CA HIS A 27 7.21 4.67 -15.76
C HIS A 27 6.05 4.44 -14.80
N ASP A 28 4.88 4.98 -15.12
CA ASP A 28 3.79 5.08 -14.15
C ASP A 28 2.78 3.94 -14.30
N PHE A 29 2.80 3.23 -15.43
CA PHE A 29 1.86 2.15 -15.72
C PHE A 29 2.29 0.85 -15.04
N ALA A 30 1.30 -0.03 -14.84
CA ALA A 30 1.55 -1.38 -14.36
C ALA A 30 2.37 -2.17 -15.39
N GLY A 31 3.17 -3.11 -14.91
CA GLY A 31 3.83 -4.11 -15.74
C GLY A 31 2.88 -5.24 -16.16
N ASP A 32 3.36 -6.11 -17.03
CA ASP A 32 2.60 -7.28 -17.47
C ASP A 32 2.31 -8.25 -16.31
N ILE A 33 1.09 -8.79 -16.30
CA ILE A 33 0.64 -9.79 -15.31
C ILE A 33 0.44 -11.13 -16.00
N SER A 34 0.96 -12.19 -15.38
CA SER A 34 0.81 -13.57 -15.84
C SER A 34 0.50 -14.53 -14.69
N ALA A 35 -0.13 -15.65 -15.01
CA ALA A 35 -0.39 -16.70 -14.03
C ALA A 35 0.94 -17.31 -13.54
N GLY A 36 1.04 -17.57 -12.23
CA GLY A 36 2.22 -18.18 -11.62
C GLY A 36 3.32 -17.19 -11.19
N MET A 37 3.08 -15.88 -11.29
CA MET A 37 4.01 -14.88 -10.74
C MET A 37 4.25 -15.06 -9.24
N SER A 38 5.48 -14.81 -8.81
CA SER A 38 5.78 -14.65 -7.39
C SER A 38 5.11 -13.37 -6.85
N VAL A 39 4.88 -13.33 -5.53
CA VAL A 39 4.35 -12.12 -4.88
C VAL A 39 5.26 -10.91 -5.11
N SER A 40 6.59 -11.10 -5.11
CA SER A 40 7.53 -10.01 -5.39
C SER A 40 7.42 -9.49 -6.82
N ALA A 41 7.23 -10.37 -7.81
CA ALA A 41 7.04 -9.95 -9.19
C ALA A 41 5.70 -9.21 -9.36
N LEU A 42 4.64 -9.68 -8.69
CA LEU A 42 3.34 -9.02 -8.69
C LEU A 42 3.42 -7.60 -8.09
N LEU A 43 4.08 -7.45 -6.92
CA LEU A 43 4.27 -6.14 -6.29
C LEU A 43 5.12 -5.20 -7.15
N GLY A 44 6.14 -5.74 -7.83
CA GLY A 44 6.97 -4.97 -8.77
C GLY A 44 6.24 -4.57 -10.06
N ALA A 45 5.19 -5.28 -10.44
CA ALA A 45 4.35 -4.96 -11.58
C ALA A 45 3.22 -3.96 -11.24
N LEU A 46 3.03 -3.60 -9.96
CA LEU A 46 2.07 -2.56 -9.60
C LEU A 46 2.45 -1.23 -10.26
N PRO A 47 1.45 -0.42 -10.68
CA PRO A 47 1.73 0.89 -11.27
C PRO A 47 2.47 1.75 -10.25
N ASN A 48 3.44 2.53 -10.73
CA ASN A 48 4.16 3.49 -9.90
C ASN A 48 3.33 4.77 -9.68
N GLN A 49 2.10 4.58 -9.18
CA GLN A 49 1.14 5.63 -8.93
C GLN A 49 0.31 5.32 -7.70
N LEU A 50 -0.06 6.37 -6.96
CA LEU A 50 -1.06 6.32 -5.90
C LEU A 50 -0.75 5.20 -4.87
N GLY A 51 -1.67 4.25 -4.71
CA GLY A 51 -1.52 3.15 -3.76
C GLY A 51 -0.40 2.18 -4.11
N GLY A 52 -0.11 1.97 -5.39
CA GLY A 52 0.98 1.09 -5.83
C GLY A 52 2.35 1.64 -5.44
N GLU A 53 2.56 2.93 -5.73
CA GLU A 53 3.74 3.67 -5.28
C GLU A 53 3.82 3.69 -3.74
N SER A 54 2.73 4.03 -3.05
CA SER A 54 2.71 4.15 -1.59
C SER A 54 3.05 2.82 -0.90
N LEU A 55 2.51 1.70 -1.39
CA LEU A 55 2.78 0.38 -0.84
C LEU A 55 4.26 0.00 -1.04
N ASN A 56 4.78 0.14 -2.25
CA ASN A 56 6.16 -0.17 -2.56
C ASN A 56 7.14 0.74 -1.81
N ALA A 57 6.80 2.01 -1.60
CA ALA A 57 7.58 2.94 -0.79
C ALA A 57 7.71 2.46 0.67
N VAL A 58 6.62 2.02 1.30
CA VAL A 58 6.66 1.48 2.67
C VAL A 58 7.49 0.20 2.74
N ILE A 59 7.30 -0.74 1.79
CA ILE A 59 8.08 -1.98 1.72
C ILE A 59 9.58 -1.66 1.63
N ASN A 60 9.96 -0.79 0.69
CA ASN A 60 11.36 -0.40 0.48
C ASN A 60 11.95 0.32 1.70
N ALA A 61 11.18 1.19 2.36
CA ALA A 61 11.62 1.87 3.57
C ALA A 61 11.91 0.90 4.73
N VAL A 62 11.02 -0.09 4.95
CA VAL A 62 11.21 -1.13 5.98
C VAL A 62 12.45 -1.96 5.67
N VAL A 63 12.60 -2.45 4.43
CA VAL A 63 13.76 -3.25 4.01
C VAL A 63 15.05 -2.46 4.19
N LYS A 64 15.10 -1.22 3.71
CA LYS A 64 16.27 -0.34 3.83
C LYS A 64 16.62 -0.04 5.29
N ALA A 65 15.64 0.16 6.17
CA ALA A 65 15.88 0.36 7.59
C ALA A 65 16.59 -0.87 8.19
N ARG A 66 16.07 -2.07 7.93
CA ARG A 66 16.66 -3.32 8.48
C ARG A 66 18.03 -3.63 7.90
N GLN A 67 18.24 -3.43 6.59
CA GLN A 67 19.57 -3.57 5.97
C GLN A 67 20.63 -2.64 6.58
N ASN A 68 20.22 -1.45 7.03
CA ASN A 68 21.09 -0.48 7.68
C ASN A 68 21.16 -0.66 9.22
N GLY A 69 20.67 -1.77 9.76
CA GLY A 69 20.65 -2.04 11.20
C GLY A 69 19.78 -1.06 12.00
N LYS A 70 18.79 -0.42 11.39
CA LYS A 70 17.88 0.53 12.04
C LYS A 70 16.60 -0.16 12.51
N PRO A 71 16.04 0.23 13.67
CA PRO A 71 14.79 -0.33 14.17
C PRO A 71 13.61 -0.01 13.25
N VAL A 72 12.60 -0.87 13.27
CA VAL A 72 11.31 -0.66 12.62
C VAL A 72 10.22 -0.82 13.66
N VAL A 73 9.49 0.27 13.92
CA VAL A 73 8.39 0.29 14.89
C VAL A 73 7.07 0.27 14.13
N ILE A 74 6.19 -0.67 14.47
CA ILE A 74 4.82 -0.69 13.95
C ILE A 74 3.87 -0.06 14.96
N ALA A 75 2.98 0.82 14.50
CA ALA A 75 1.90 1.38 15.29
C ALA A 75 0.56 0.82 14.77
N LEU A 76 -0.21 0.14 15.62
CA LEU A 76 -1.44 -0.53 15.20
C LEU A 76 -2.60 -0.40 16.21
N GLY A 77 -3.82 -0.53 15.72
CA GLY A 77 -5.03 -0.65 16.54
C GLY A 77 -5.63 -2.05 16.50
N GLY A 78 -6.65 -2.30 17.33
CA GLY A 78 -7.26 -3.63 17.46
C GLY A 78 -7.84 -4.25 16.18
N HIS A 79 -8.09 -3.46 15.14
CA HIS A 79 -8.55 -3.99 13.85
C HIS A 79 -7.53 -4.91 13.17
N VAL A 80 -6.23 -4.65 13.38
CA VAL A 80 -5.18 -5.50 12.82
C VAL A 80 -5.23 -6.90 13.47
N ILE A 81 -5.40 -6.95 14.79
CA ILE A 81 -5.41 -8.20 15.54
C ILE A 81 -6.71 -8.98 15.31
N LYS A 82 -7.88 -8.32 15.43
CA LYS A 82 -9.18 -8.99 15.26
C LYS A 82 -9.40 -9.57 13.85
N CYS A 83 -8.71 -9.03 12.84
CA CYS A 83 -8.74 -9.57 11.48
C CYS A 83 -7.80 -10.77 11.31
N GLY A 84 -7.21 -11.31 12.38
CA GLY A 84 -6.41 -12.52 12.35
C GLY A 84 -4.98 -12.31 11.83
N LEU A 85 -4.44 -11.08 11.83
CA LEU A 85 -3.08 -10.82 11.34
C LEU A 85 -1.98 -11.12 12.37
N GLN A 86 -2.35 -11.61 13.56
CA GLN A 86 -1.42 -12.00 14.61
C GLN A 86 -0.30 -12.96 14.13
N PRO A 87 -0.57 -14.03 13.34
CA PRO A 87 0.49 -14.93 12.87
C PRO A 87 1.49 -14.23 11.93
N VAL A 88 1.03 -13.26 11.14
CA VAL A 88 1.88 -12.47 10.24
C VAL A 88 2.80 -11.56 11.06
N LEU A 89 2.22 -10.82 12.02
CA LEU A 89 2.98 -9.96 12.93
C LEU A 89 4.01 -10.77 13.71
N LYS A 90 3.61 -11.93 14.24
CA LYS A 90 4.51 -12.86 14.95
C LYS A 90 5.69 -13.25 14.10
N LYS A 91 5.48 -13.61 12.82
CA LYS A 91 6.58 -13.97 11.91
C LYS A 91 7.52 -12.80 11.63
N LEU A 92 6.99 -11.59 11.45
CA LEU A 92 7.80 -10.39 11.24
C LEU A 92 8.62 -10.00 12.48
N ILE A 93 8.08 -10.20 13.67
CA ILE A 93 8.80 -9.99 14.94
C ILE A 93 9.89 -11.06 15.10
N GLN A 94 9.56 -12.34 14.89
CA GLN A 94 10.52 -13.45 15.00
C GLN A 94 11.68 -13.35 14.01
N ALA A 95 11.42 -12.78 12.82
CA ALA A 95 12.43 -12.52 11.80
C ALA A 95 13.23 -11.22 12.03
N ASP A 96 13.04 -10.54 13.17
CA ASP A 96 13.67 -9.26 13.50
C ASP A 96 13.43 -8.18 12.42
N ILE A 97 12.26 -8.23 11.75
CA ILE A 97 11.82 -7.20 10.80
C ILE A 97 11.08 -6.09 11.53
N ILE A 98 10.19 -6.44 12.47
CA ILE A 98 9.55 -5.49 13.39
C ILE A 98 10.26 -5.59 14.73
N THR A 99 10.86 -4.49 15.18
CA THR A 99 11.68 -4.46 16.40
C THR A 99 10.93 -3.87 17.60
N ALA A 100 9.84 -3.15 17.38
CA ALA A 100 8.98 -2.66 18.44
C ALA A 100 7.54 -2.52 17.97
N VAL A 101 6.59 -2.63 18.89
CA VAL A 101 5.16 -2.51 18.63
C VAL A 101 4.58 -1.44 19.55
N ALA A 102 3.92 -0.45 18.96
CA ALA A 102 3.07 0.51 19.66
C ALA A 102 1.61 0.17 19.34
N MET A 103 0.76 0.03 20.35
CA MET A 103 -0.63 -0.35 20.13
C MET A 103 -1.59 0.32 21.12
N ASN A 104 -2.86 0.43 20.73
CA ASN A 104 -3.92 0.84 21.64
C ASN A 104 -4.44 -0.34 22.47
N GLY A 105 -5.21 -0.05 23.53
CA GLY A 105 -5.70 -1.09 24.45
C GLY A 105 -6.58 -2.17 23.80
N SER A 106 -7.35 -1.81 22.75
CA SER A 106 -8.16 -2.78 22.01
C SER A 106 -7.31 -3.83 21.30
N ALA A 107 -6.13 -3.47 20.79
CA ALA A 107 -5.21 -4.45 20.21
C ALA A 107 -4.71 -5.46 21.25
N THR A 108 -4.33 -5.00 22.43
CA THR A 108 -3.85 -5.87 23.52
C THR A 108 -4.95 -6.82 24.00
N ILE A 109 -6.19 -6.34 24.13
CA ILE A 109 -7.34 -7.18 24.53
C ILE A 109 -7.58 -8.28 23.49
N HIS A 110 -7.69 -7.92 22.21
CA HIS A 110 -7.91 -8.92 21.17
C HIS A 110 -6.75 -9.90 21.02
N ASP A 111 -5.50 -9.44 21.19
CA ASP A 111 -4.33 -10.31 21.14
C ASP A 111 -4.37 -11.36 22.25
N TYR A 112 -4.74 -10.94 23.47
CA TYR A 112 -4.94 -11.83 24.60
C TYR A 112 -6.11 -12.81 24.37
N GLU A 113 -7.28 -12.32 23.97
CA GLU A 113 -8.48 -13.13 23.72
C GLU A 113 -8.19 -14.24 22.70
N ILE A 114 -7.69 -13.87 21.51
CA ILE A 114 -7.34 -14.83 20.44
C ILE A 114 -6.29 -15.84 20.94
N SER A 115 -5.28 -15.38 21.69
CA SER A 115 -4.25 -16.29 22.22
C SER A 115 -4.79 -17.26 23.27
N LEU A 116 -5.82 -16.87 24.02
CA LEU A 116 -6.42 -17.67 25.10
C LEU A 116 -7.41 -18.70 24.56
N ILE A 117 -8.28 -18.33 23.61
CA ILE A 117 -9.43 -19.15 23.21
C ILE A 117 -9.42 -19.61 21.75
N GLY A 118 -8.58 -19.03 20.88
CA GLY A 118 -8.53 -19.33 19.44
C GLY A 118 -9.36 -18.38 18.61
#